data_AF-A0AAV6YM96-F1
#
_entry.id   AF-A0AAV6YM96-F1
#
_cell.length_a   1.000
_cell.length_b   1.000
_cell.length_c   1.000
_cell.angle_alpha   90.00
_cell.angle_beta   90.00
_cell.angle_gamma   90.00
#
_symmetry.space_group_name_H-M   'P 1'
#
loop_
_entity.id
_entity.type
_entity.pdbx_description
1 polymer ?
#
loop_
_entity_poly.entity_id
_entity_poly.type
_entity_poly.pdbx_seq_one_letter_code
_entity_poly.pdbx_strand_id
1 'polypeptide(L)'
;YRTRNILDDFREAYYWLRQNTDEHARVMSWWDYGYQIAGMANRTTLVDNNTWNNSHIALVGKAMSSNESAAYEIMRSLDVDYVLIIFGGVIGYSGDDINKFLWMVRIAEGEHPKDIRESDYFTPQGEFRVDKAGSPTLLNCLMYKMSYYRFGEMQLDFRTPPGFDRTRNAEIGNKDIKFKHLEEAFTSEHWLVRIYKVKQLENREALDHKPRISNIVPKQKYLSKK
;
A
#
# COMPACT_ATOMS: atom_id res chain seq x y z
N TYR A 1 19.85 1.50 34.12
CA TYR A 1 20.13 2.27 32.90
C TYR A 1 19.11 1.87 31.83
N ARG A 2 18.10 2.71 31.55
CA ARG A 2 17.25 2.50 30.37
C ARG A 2 18.01 3.08 29.18
N THR A 3 18.56 2.22 28.33
CA THR A 3 19.10 2.62 27.03
C THR A 3 17.94 3.23 26.22
N ARG A 4 18.13 4.46 25.72
CA ARG A 4 17.17 5.10 24.82
C ARG A 4 17.32 4.43 23.46
N ASN A 5 16.41 3.52 23.14
CA ASN A 5 16.34 2.95 21.79
C ASN A 5 15.85 4.05 20.85
N ILE A 6 16.70 4.45 19.90
CA ILE A 6 16.36 5.41 18.86
C ILE A 6 15.90 4.58 17.67
N LEU A 7 14.65 4.76 17.25
CA LEU A 7 14.11 4.14 16.04
C LEU A 7 14.58 4.95 14.84
N ASP A 8 15.24 4.30 13.89
CA ASP A 8 15.91 4.97 12.77
C ASP A 8 15.44 4.53 11.38
N ASP A 9 14.25 3.93 11.34
CA ASP A 9 13.65 3.34 10.14
C ASP A 9 13.54 4.29 8.95
N PHE A 10 13.34 5.61 9.19
CA PHE A 10 13.31 6.60 8.13
C PHE A 10 14.66 6.73 7.42
N ARG A 11 15.76 6.88 8.18
CA ARG A 11 17.11 6.97 7.60
C ARG A 11 17.48 5.68 6.91
N GLU A 12 17.16 4.54 7.53
CA GLU A 12 17.38 3.21 6.96
C GLU A 12 16.72 3.08 5.58
N ALA A 13 15.42 3.35 5.49
CA ALA A 13 14.64 3.20 4.27
C ALA A 13 15.08 4.18 3.16
N TYR A 14 15.31 5.45 3.51
CA TYR A 14 15.79 6.44 2.54
C TYR A 14 17.20 6.12 2.04
N TYR A 15 18.07 5.60 2.91
CA TYR A 15 19.40 5.17 2.50
C TYR A 15 19.35 3.93 1.60
N TRP A 16 18.47 2.96 1.90
CA TRP A 16 18.23 1.82 1.02
C TRP A 16 17.80 2.29 -0.37
N LEU A 17 16.83 3.21 -0.43
CA LEU A 17 16.33 3.76 -1.70
C LEU A 17 17.45 4.45 -2.48
N ARG A 18 18.33 5.19 -1.80
CA ARG A 18 19.48 5.87 -2.41
C ARG A 18 20.51 4.94 -3.02
N GLN A 19 20.79 3.81 -2.37
CA GLN A 19 21.89 2.91 -2.75
C GLN A 19 21.46 1.74 -3.64
N ASN A 20 20.18 1.37 -3.63
CA ASN A 20 19.71 0.12 -4.24
C ASN A 20 18.70 0.32 -5.37
N THR A 21 18.43 1.56 -5.78
CA THR A 21 17.54 1.87 -6.91
C THR A 21 18.26 2.67 -7.97
N ASP A 22 17.71 2.70 -9.19
CA ASP A 22 18.21 3.55 -10.28
C ASP A 22 18.21 5.04 -9.85
N GLU A 23 19.20 5.81 -10.28
CA GLU A 23 19.31 7.24 -9.94
C GLU A 23 18.12 8.06 -10.46
N HIS A 24 17.49 7.60 -11.54
CA HIS A 24 16.31 8.21 -12.15
C HIS A 24 15.00 7.59 -11.68
N ALA A 25 15.03 6.65 -10.73
CA ALA A 25 13.82 6.02 -10.20
C ALA A 25 12.85 7.06 -9.62
N ARG A 26 11.57 6.91 -9.97
CA ARG A 26 10.49 7.82 -9.54
C ARG A 26 9.71 7.22 -8.38
N VAL A 27 9.62 7.98 -7.30
CA VAL A 27 9.04 7.53 -6.03
C VAL A 27 7.72 8.26 -5.80
N MET A 28 6.64 7.49 -5.69
CA MET A 28 5.33 7.99 -5.26
C MET A 28 5.19 7.85 -3.75
N SER A 29 4.88 8.95 -3.07
CA SER A 29 4.60 9.00 -1.63
C SER A 29 3.52 10.06 -1.36
N TRP A 30 3.01 10.11 -0.12
CA TRP A 30 2.25 11.28 0.31
C TRP A 30 3.15 12.54 0.35
N TRP A 31 2.53 13.72 0.19
CA TRP A 31 3.25 14.98 -0.02
C TRP A 31 4.11 15.41 1.18
N ASP A 32 3.70 15.05 2.41
CA ASP A 32 4.44 15.34 3.65
C ASP A 32 5.92 14.91 3.58
N TYR A 33 6.22 13.84 2.84
CA TYR A 33 7.54 13.21 2.82
C TYR A 33 8.42 13.64 1.64
N GLY A 34 7.89 14.42 0.68
CA GLY A 34 8.56 14.70 -0.59
C GLY A 34 9.96 15.32 -0.41
N TYR A 35 10.09 16.33 0.47
CA TYR A 35 11.38 16.95 0.75
C TYR A 35 12.38 16.01 1.45
N GLN A 36 11.90 15.12 2.32
CA GLN A 36 12.77 14.15 3.01
C GLN A 36 13.31 13.12 2.02
N ILE A 37 12.46 12.62 1.13
CA ILE A 37 12.87 11.67 0.08
C ILE A 37 13.87 12.36 -0.87
N ALA A 38 13.56 13.55 -1.37
CA ALA A 38 14.45 14.29 -2.26
C ALA A 38 15.81 14.58 -1.61
N GLY A 39 15.83 15.02 -0.35
CA GLY A 39 17.06 15.38 0.36
C GLY A 39 17.89 14.17 0.82
N MET A 40 17.26 13.14 1.38
CA MET A 40 17.95 12.02 2.02
C MET A 40 18.17 10.85 1.06
N ALA A 41 17.12 10.47 0.33
CA ALA A 41 17.18 9.37 -0.63
C ALA A 41 17.77 9.81 -1.99
N ASN A 42 17.80 11.12 -2.28
CA ASN A 42 18.28 11.66 -3.56
C ASN A 42 17.58 10.97 -4.75
N ARG A 43 16.24 10.99 -4.74
CA ARG A 43 15.38 10.43 -5.80
C ARG A 43 14.27 11.39 -6.20
N THR A 44 13.81 11.22 -7.43
CA THR A 44 12.71 12.02 -7.99
C THR A 44 11.39 11.68 -7.29
N THR A 45 10.72 12.69 -6.73
CA THR A 45 9.40 12.56 -6.11
C THR A 45 8.32 13.16 -6.99
N LEU A 46 7.15 12.51 -7.07
CA LEU A 46 6.05 13.02 -7.90
C LEU A 46 5.37 14.25 -7.29
N VAL A 47 5.22 14.26 -5.97
CA VAL A 47 4.56 15.33 -5.23
C VAL A 47 5.48 15.77 -4.09
N ASP A 48 5.53 17.07 -3.85
CA ASP A 48 6.36 17.69 -2.83
C ASP A 48 5.54 18.52 -1.81
N ASN A 49 6.25 19.02 -0.80
CA ASN A 49 5.66 19.74 0.32
C ASN A 49 5.34 21.21 -0.03
N ASN A 50 5.53 21.64 -1.28
CA ASN A 50 5.22 23.00 -1.74
C ASN A 50 3.76 23.15 -2.21
N THR A 51 3.05 22.03 -2.37
CA THR A 51 1.59 21.94 -2.61
C THR A 51 1.03 22.92 -3.66
N TRP A 52 1.79 23.21 -4.71
CA TRP A 52 1.42 24.22 -5.70
C TRP A 52 0.48 23.68 -6.79
N ASN A 53 0.46 22.36 -6.99
CA ASN A 53 -0.39 21.68 -7.97
C ASN A 53 -1.33 20.67 -7.28
N ASN A 54 -2.52 21.16 -6.90
CA ASN A 54 -3.52 20.38 -6.17
C ASN A 54 -4.04 19.17 -6.98
N SER A 55 -4.19 19.30 -8.29
CA SER A 55 -4.66 18.20 -9.13
C SER A 55 -3.66 17.03 -9.16
N HIS A 56 -2.35 17.29 -9.05
CA HIS A 56 -1.35 16.23 -8.95
C HIS A 56 -1.39 15.52 -7.60
N ILE A 57 -1.62 16.26 -6.50
CA ILE A 57 -1.85 15.69 -5.17
C ILE A 57 -3.11 14.82 -5.18
N ALA A 58 -4.18 15.29 -5.80
CA ALA A 58 -5.44 14.55 -5.92
C ALA A 58 -5.27 13.25 -6.73
N LEU A 59 -4.42 13.24 -7.76
CA LEU A 59 -4.13 12.03 -8.52
C LEU A 59 -3.37 10.99 -7.69
N VAL A 60 -2.39 11.42 -6.87
CA VAL A 60 -1.72 10.53 -5.90
C VAL A 60 -2.72 10.04 -4.84
N GLY A 61 -3.56 10.92 -4.30
CA GLY A 61 -4.61 10.55 -3.35
C GLY A 61 -5.60 9.54 -3.95
N LYS A 62 -5.98 9.71 -5.21
CA LYS A 62 -6.82 8.78 -5.96
C LYS A 62 -6.14 7.44 -6.15
N ALA A 63 -4.85 7.39 -6.52
CA ALA A 63 -4.09 6.15 -6.63
C ALA A 63 -4.02 5.41 -5.28
N MET A 64 -3.72 6.10 -4.19
CA MET A 64 -3.60 5.51 -2.85
C MET A 64 -4.95 4.99 -2.30
N SER A 65 -6.06 5.60 -2.69
CA SER A 65 -7.41 5.26 -2.21
C SER A 65 -8.18 4.30 -3.13
N SER A 66 -7.75 4.11 -4.37
CA SER A 66 -8.38 3.18 -5.32
C SER A 66 -7.99 1.72 -5.08
N ASN A 67 -8.67 0.78 -5.75
CA ASN A 67 -8.20 -0.60 -5.83
C ASN A 67 -6.88 -0.72 -6.63
N GLU A 68 -6.22 -1.88 -6.53
CA GLU A 68 -4.90 -2.08 -7.14
C GLU A 68 -4.87 -1.87 -8.66
N SER A 69 -5.91 -2.29 -9.40
CA SER A 69 -5.95 -2.15 -10.86
C SER A 69 -6.03 -0.70 -11.30
N ALA A 70 -6.96 0.08 -10.73
CA ALA A 70 -7.11 1.50 -11.07
C ALA A 70 -5.90 2.32 -10.60
N ALA A 71 -5.36 1.98 -9.42
CA ALA A 71 -4.14 2.62 -8.94
C ALA A 71 -2.94 2.30 -9.83
N TYR A 72 -2.83 1.08 -10.37
CA TYR A 72 -1.77 0.68 -11.29
C TYR A 72 -1.81 1.46 -12.59
N GLU A 73 -2.99 1.71 -13.17
CA GLU A 73 -3.13 2.56 -14.35
C GLU A 73 -2.62 4.00 -14.11
N ILE A 74 -2.93 4.56 -12.93
CA ILE A 74 -2.44 5.88 -12.53
C ILE A 74 -0.93 5.87 -12.31
N MET A 75 -0.39 4.87 -11.61
CA MET A 75 1.05 4.74 -11.41
C MET A 75 1.80 4.61 -12.74
N ARG A 76 1.21 3.92 -13.71
CA ARG A 76 1.77 3.78 -15.07
C ARG A 76 1.73 5.08 -15.86
N SER A 77 0.64 5.85 -15.79
CA SER A 77 0.55 7.13 -16.51
C SER A 77 1.49 8.19 -15.95
N LEU A 78 1.96 8.01 -14.71
CA LEU A 78 2.91 8.87 -14.03
C LEU A 78 4.36 8.31 -14.01
N ASP A 79 4.62 7.21 -14.72
CA ASP A 79 5.89 6.47 -14.72
C ASP A 79 6.48 6.24 -13.30
N VAL A 80 5.66 5.75 -12.37
CA VAL A 80 6.10 5.41 -11.01
C VAL A 80 6.85 4.08 -11.00
N ASP A 81 8.05 4.08 -10.40
CA ASP A 81 8.83 2.85 -10.18
C ASP A 81 8.62 2.28 -8.78
N TYR A 82 8.58 3.16 -7.77
CA TYR A 82 8.47 2.77 -6.37
C TYR A 82 7.36 3.54 -5.66
N VAL A 83 6.71 2.88 -4.72
CA VAL A 83 5.71 3.48 -3.81
C VAL A 83 6.23 3.36 -2.40
N LEU A 84 6.30 4.48 -1.68
CA LEU A 84 6.71 4.54 -0.28
C LEU A 84 5.51 4.90 0.59
N ILE A 85 5.26 4.09 1.62
CA ILE A 85 4.26 4.35 2.64
C ILE A 85 4.84 4.25 4.05
N ILE A 86 4.20 4.95 4.98
CA ILE A 86 4.49 4.87 6.41
C ILE A 86 3.41 4.05 7.12
N PHE A 87 3.83 3.02 7.85
CA PHE A 87 2.95 2.12 8.57
C PHE A 87 3.33 2.04 10.06
N GLY A 88 2.45 2.52 10.94
CA GLY A 88 2.75 2.64 12.36
C GLY A 88 2.28 1.47 13.22
N GLY A 89 1.62 0.46 12.64
CA GLY A 89 0.84 -0.53 13.39
C GLY A 89 1.65 -1.47 14.29
N VAL A 90 2.96 -1.64 14.05
CA VAL A 90 3.86 -2.48 14.87
C VAL A 90 4.28 -1.78 16.17
N ILE A 91 4.64 -0.50 16.08
CA ILE A 91 5.20 0.27 17.21
C ILE A 91 4.21 1.24 17.84
N GLY A 92 3.01 1.39 17.26
CA GLY A 92 2.02 2.37 17.72
C GLY A 92 2.33 3.80 17.27
N TYR A 93 2.96 3.97 16.11
CA TYR A 93 3.26 5.31 15.58
C TYR A 93 1.99 5.94 14.99
N SER A 94 1.56 7.05 15.56
CA SER A 94 0.29 7.71 15.19
C SER A 94 0.37 8.52 13.89
N GLY A 95 1.56 8.89 13.44
CA GLY A 95 1.78 9.71 12.25
C GLY A 95 1.81 8.93 10.94
N ASP A 96 1.21 7.74 10.89
CA ASP A 96 1.24 6.86 9.72
C ASP A 96 0.17 7.21 8.68
N ASP A 97 0.28 6.60 7.49
CA ASP A 97 -0.54 7.00 6.35
C ASP A 97 -2.01 6.53 6.46
N ILE A 98 -2.29 5.50 7.26
CA ILE A 98 -3.67 5.06 7.51
C ILE A 98 -4.43 6.10 8.35
N ASN A 99 -3.80 6.79 9.31
CA ASN A 99 -4.45 7.87 10.06
C ASN A 99 -4.67 9.13 9.20
N LYS A 100 -3.82 9.34 8.20
CA LYS A 100 -3.95 10.44 7.24
C LYS A 100 -4.82 10.10 6.03
N PHE A 101 -5.25 8.85 5.90
CA PHE A 101 -5.91 8.31 4.71
C PHE A 101 -7.16 9.09 4.29
N LEU A 102 -8.01 9.49 5.24
CA LEU A 102 -9.23 10.26 4.91
C LEU A 102 -8.91 11.64 4.31
N TRP A 103 -7.76 12.24 4.61
CA TRP A 103 -7.32 13.45 3.91
C TRP A 103 -7.00 13.17 2.44
N MET A 104 -6.38 12.03 2.14
CA MET A 104 -6.12 11.59 0.76
C MET A 104 -7.42 11.40 -0.01
N VAL A 105 -8.40 10.77 0.63
CA VAL A 105 -9.75 10.53 0.05
C VAL A 105 -10.45 11.85 -0.25
N ARG A 106 -10.49 12.79 0.71
CA ARG A 106 -11.16 14.10 0.53
C ARG A 106 -10.54 14.94 -0.59
N ILE A 107 -9.21 14.96 -0.68
CA ILE A 107 -8.51 15.69 -1.75
C ILE A 107 -8.80 15.03 -3.10
N ALA A 108 -8.80 13.69 -3.17
CA ALA A 108 -9.13 12.96 -4.38
C ALA A 108 -10.60 13.15 -4.81
N GLU A 109 -11.54 13.13 -3.87
CA GLU A 109 -12.97 13.37 -4.13
C GLU A 109 -13.24 14.79 -4.64
N GLY A 110 -12.50 15.79 -4.15
CA GLY A 110 -12.65 17.18 -4.60
C GLY A 110 -12.41 17.37 -6.10
N GLU A 111 -11.43 16.67 -6.66
CA GLU A 111 -11.09 16.73 -8.10
C GLU A 111 -11.75 15.61 -8.92
N HIS A 112 -12.01 14.45 -8.31
CA HIS A 112 -12.53 13.24 -8.96
C HIS A 112 -13.78 12.66 -8.25
N PRO A 113 -14.88 13.43 -8.11
CA PRO A 113 -16.06 13.05 -7.32
C PRO A 113 -16.88 11.88 -7.91
N LYS A 114 -16.61 11.51 -9.17
CA LYS A 114 -17.23 10.36 -9.84
C LYS A 114 -16.57 9.04 -9.49
N ASP A 115 -15.30 9.08 -9.08
CA ASP A 115 -14.46 7.89 -8.91
C ASP A 115 -14.25 7.56 -7.43
N ILE A 116 -14.12 8.58 -6.59
CA ILE A 116 -13.86 8.45 -5.15
C ILE A 116 -14.97 9.18 -4.40
N ARG A 117 -15.52 8.52 -3.36
CA ARG A 117 -16.49 9.09 -2.43
C ARG A 117 -16.09 8.77 -1.01
N GLU A 118 -16.00 9.78 -0.15
CA GLU A 118 -15.62 9.61 1.26
C GLU A 118 -16.54 8.61 1.99
N SER A 119 -17.84 8.64 1.71
CA SER A 119 -18.83 7.74 2.33
C SER A 119 -18.54 6.26 2.14
N ASP A 120 -17.89 5.88 1.04
CA ASP A 120 -17.67 4.47 0.69
C ASP A 120 -16.63 3.80 1.58
N TYR A 121 -15.82 4.57 2.31
CA TYR A 121 -14.78 4.06 3.22
C TYR A 121 -15.28 3.86 4.66
N PHE A 122 -16.50 4.31 4.97
CA PHE A 122 -17.10 4.15 6.29
C PHE A 122 -17.98 2.89 6.36
N THR A 123 -18.18 2.39 7.57
CA THR A 123 -19.19 1.37 7.83
C THR A 123 -20.60 1.95 7.65
N PRO A 124 -21.66 1.12 7.56
CA PRO A 124 -23.05 1.61 7.57
C PRO A 124 -23.40 2.46 8.80
N GLN A 125 -22.63 2.34 9.89
CA GLN A 125 -22.78 3.12 11.13
C GLN A 125 -21.99 4.44 11.08
N GLY A 126 -21.25 4.72 10.01
CA GLY A 126 -20.42 5.92 9.88
C GLY A 126 -19.06 5.83 10.58
N GLU A 127 -18.60 4.63 10.93
CA GLU A 127 -17.32 4.42 11.62
C GLU A 127 -16.19 4.11 10.61
N PHE A 128 -15.00 4.65 10.83
CA PHE A 128 -13.80 4.28 10.06
C PHE A 128 -13.07 3.15 10.78
N ARG A 129 -13.14 1.92 10.22
CA ARG A 129 -12.62 0.70 10.87
C ARG A 129 -11.74 -0.11 9.95
N VAL A 130 -10.66 -0.64 10.50
CA VAL A 130 -9.67 -1.50 9.79
C VAL A 130 -9.86 -3.00 10.04
N ASP A 131 -10.79 -3.34 10.93
CA ASP A 131 -11.15 -4.70 11.29
C ASP A 131 -12.15 -5.31 10.28
N LYS A 132 -12.68 -6.50 10.60
CA LYS A 132 -13.64 -7.22 9.75
C LYS A 132 -14.94 -6.47 9.49
N ALA A 133 -15.28 -5.49 10.34
CA ALA A 133 -16.47 -4.66 10.14
C ALA A 133 -16.19 -3.44 9.25
N GLY A 134 -14.93 -3.20 8.88
CA GLY A 134 -14.53 -2.15 7.96
C GLY A 134 -15.21 -2.28 6.59
N SER A 135 -15.34 -1.15 5.88
CA SER A 135 -15.93 -1.14 4.54
C SER A 135 -15.14 -2.04 3.58
N PRO A 136 -15.82 -2.85 2.73
CA PRO A 136 -15.16 -3.60 1.67
C PRO A 136 -14.32 -2.72 0.73
N THR A 137 -14.70 -1.46 0.53
CA THR A 137 -13.93 -0.50 -0.28
C THR A 137 -12.58 -0.20 0.38
N LEU A 138 -12.58 0.05 1.69
CA LEU A 138 -11.34 0.27 2.46
C LEU A 138 -10.47 -0.99 2.50
N LEU A 139 -11.04 -2.16 2.79
CA LEU A 139 -10.28 -3.41 2.88
C LEU A 139 -9.64 -3.85 1.55
N ASN A 140 -10.12 -3.30 0.42
CA ASN A 140 -9.59 -3.56 -0.92
C ASN A 140 -8.80 -2.38 -1.52
N CYS A 141 -8.68 -1.24 -0.82
CA CYS A 141 -7.93 -0.10 -1.33
C CYS A 141 -6.42 -0.37 -1.30
N LEU A 142 -5.69 0.33 -2.17
CA LEU A 142 -4.25 0.14 -2.31
C LEU A 142 -3.51 0.45 -1.00
N MET A 143 -3.83 1.57 -0.33
CA MET A 143 -3.20 1.95 0.93
C MET A 143 -3.37 0.88 2.01
N TYR A 144 -4.57 0.31 2.16
CA TYR A 144 -4.83 -0.77 3.11
C TYR A 144 -3.99 -2.01 2.76
N LYS A 145 -4.03 -2.42 1.48
CA LYS A 145 -3.26 -3.57 1.00
C LYS A 145 -1.76 -3.41 1.22
N MET A 146 -1.20 -2.23 0.92
CA MET A 146 0.23 -1.94 1.11
C MET A 146 0.61 -1.84 2.59
N SER A 147 -0.23 -1.27 3.44
CA SER A 147 0.09 -1.14 4.87
C SER A 147 0.10 -2.51 5.56
N TYR A 148 -0.90 -3.35 5.28
CA TYR A 148 -1.11 -4.62 5.99
C TYR A 148 -0.61 -5.87 5.26
N TYR A 149 0.14 -5.73 4.16
CA TYR A 149 0.73 -6.88 3.46
C TYR A 149 1.57 -7.73 4.40
N ARG A 150 1.24 -9.03 4.49
CA ARG A 150 1.84 -10.03 5.42
C ARG A 150 1.75 -9.70 6.91
N PHE A 151 1.03 -8.64 7.29
CA PHE A 151 0.85 -8.26 8.69
C PHE A 151 -0.06 -9.25 9.44
N GLY A 152 -0.96 -9.94 8.73
CA GLY A 152 -1.86 -10.94 9.30
C GLY A 152 -1.17 -12.16 9.92
N GLU A 153 0.08 -12.44 9.52
CA GLU A 153 0.92 -13.52 10.05
C GLU A 153 1.77 -13.06 11.24
N MET A 154 1.87 -11.74 11.47
CA MET A 154 2.75 -11.16 12.48
C MET A 154 2.08 -11.17 13.86
N GLN A 155 2.68 -11.88 14.81
CA GLN A 155 2.25 -11.87 16.21
C GLN A 155 3.26 -11.12 17.06
N LEU A 156 2.87 -9.95 17.58
CA LEU A 156 3.76 -9.06 18.34
C LEU A 156 3.89 -9.48 19.81
N ASP A 157 2.78 -9.88 20.44
CA ASP A 157 2.75 -10.31 21.84
C ASP A 157 2.04 -11.65 21.97
N PHE A 158 2.46 -12.49 22.93
CA PHE A 158 1.79 -13.77 23.22
C PHE A 158 0.31 -13.63 23.60
N ARG A 159 -0.11 -12.44 24.03
CA ARG A 159 -1.50 -12.16 24.47
C ARG A 159 -2.37 -11.53 23.38
N THR A 160 -1.78 -11.06 22.29
CA THR A 160 -2.52 -10.44 21.19
C THR A 160 -2.69 -11.43 20.04
N PRO A 161 -3.82 -11.38 19.32
CA PRO A 161 -3.98 -12.19 18.12
C PRO A 161 -2.97 -11.76 17.04
N PRO A 162 -2.63 -12.63 16.09
CA PRO A 162 -1.78 -12.24 14.95
C PRO A 162 -2.48 -11.17 14.10
N GLY A 163 -1.73 -10.23 13.53
CA GLY A 163 -2.27 -9.10 12.77
C GLY A 163 -3.02 -8.09 13.63
N PHE A 164 -2.54 -7.82 14.85
CA PHE A 164 -3.10 -6.79 15.72
C PHE A 164 -2.38 -5.45 15.52
N ASP A 165 -3.12 -4.43 15.06
CA ASP A 165 -2.60 -3.08 14.89
C ASP A 165 -2.62 -2.32 16.23
N ARG A 166 -1.45 -1.93 16.74
CA ARG A 166 -1.29 -1.22 18.02
C ARG A 166 -1.75 0.24 17.96
N THR A 167 -1.71 0.88 16.80
CA THR A 167 -2.16 2.27 16.63
C THR A 167 -3.69 2.36 16.69
N ARG A 168 -4.39 1.38 16.08
CA ARG A 168 -5.88 1.33 16.09
C ARG A 168 -6.47 0.47 17.21
N ASN A 169 -5.65 -0.33 17.91
CA ASN A 169 -6.10 -1.32 18.88
C ASN A 169 -7.15 -2.28 18.30
N ALA A 170 -6.90 -2.79 17.10
CA ALA A 170 -7.84 -3.64 16.38
C ALA A 170 -7.13 -4.79 15.65
N GLU A 171 -7.79 -5.95 15.56
CA GLU A 171 -7.36 -7.04 14.67
C GLU A 171 -7.77 -6.72 13.23
N ILE A 172 -6.85 -6.84 12.29
CA ILE A 172 -7.11 -6.53 10.88
C ILE A 172 -8.20 -7.42 10.27
N GLY A 173 -9.02 -6.83 9.40
CA GLY A 173 -10.10 -7.53 8.70
C GLY A 173 -9.60 -8.55 7.68
N ASN A 174 -8.68 -8.14 6.81
CA ASN A 174 -8.14 -8.99 5.75
C ASN A 174 -6.67 -9.36 6.03
N LYS A 175 -6.42 -10.64 6.26
CA LYS A 175 -5.07 -11.18 6.56
C LYS A 175 -4.35 -11.67 5.31
N ASP A 176 -5.09 -12.13 4.30
CA ASP A 176 -4.56 -12.77 3.11
C ASP A 176 -4.48 -11.79 1.93
N ILE A 177 -3.50 -10.90 1.99
CA ILE A 177 -3.30 -9.85 0.97
C ILE A 177 -2.28 -10.34 -0.06
N LYS A 178 -2.67 -10.29 -1.34
CA LYS A 178 -1.78 -10.59 -2.48
C LYS A 178 -1.80 -9.43 -3.47
N PHE A 179 -0.64 -9.18 -4.07
CA PHE A 179 -0.46 -8.20 -5.13
C PHE A 179 -0.31 -8.88 -6.48
N LYS A 180 -0.92 -8.27 -7.49
CA LYS A 180 -0.76 -8.62 -8.90
C LYS A 180 0.30 -7.73 -9.54
N HIS A 181 0.20 -6.42 -9.33
CA HIS A 181 0.97 -5.37 -9.99
C HIS A 181 2.08 -4.75 -9.12
N LEU A 182 2.11 -5.05 -7.83
CA LEU A 182 3.15 -4.63 -6.91
C LEU A 182 3.96 -5.81 -6.37
N GLU A 183 5.17 -5.53 -5.91
CA GLU A 183 5.98 -6.41 -5.07
C GLU A 183 6.63 -5.62 -3.93
N GLU A 184 6.76 -6.25 -2.76
CA GLU A 184 7.48 -5.67 -1.63
C GLU A 184 8.98 -5.63 -1.97
N ALA A 185 9.58 -4.44 -1.96
CA ALA A 185 10.99 -4.23 -2.28
C ALA A 185 11.84 -4.06 -1.01
N PHE A 186 11.30 -3.35 -0.02
CA PHE A 186 11.94 -3.13 1.27
C PHE A 186 10.90 -2.86 2.36
N THR A 187 11.13 -3.35 3.57
CA THR A 187 10.39 -3.01 4.79
C THR A 187 11.42 -2.82 5.90
N SER A 188 11.33 -1.70 6.63
CA SER A 188 12.29 -1.34 7.69
C SER A 188 12.21 -2.28 8.89
N GLU A 189 13.20 -2.22 9.79
CA GLU A 189 13.31 -3.11 10.96
C GLU A 189 12.02 -3.18 11.79
N HIS A 190 11.40 -2.03 12.06
CA HIS A 190 10.17 -1.92 12.86
C HIS A 190 8.92 -1.78 12.00
N TRP A 191 9.02 -2.06 10.70
CA TRP A 191 7.97 -1.95 9.68
C TRP A 191 7.37 -0.55 9.56
N LEU A 192 8.11 0.48 10.01
CA LEU A 192 7.65 1.86 9.97
C LEU A 192 7.59 2.42 8.55
N VAL A 193 8.55 2.04 7.71
CA VAL A 193 8.60 2.43 6.30
C VAL A 193 8.53 1.20 5.43
N ARG A 194 7.62 1.20 4.45
CA ARG A 194 7.48 0.13 3.46
C ARG A 194 7.61 0.69 2.06
N ILE A 195 8.40 0.02 1.24
CA ILE A 195 8.68 0.40 -0.13
C ILE A 195 8.26 -0.76 -1.04
N TYR A 196 7.36 -0.45 -1.96
CA TYR A 196 6.86 -1.36 -2.97
C TYR A 196 7.41 -0.98 -4.33
N LYS A 197 7.73 -1.97 -5.16
CA LYS A 197 8.10 -1.77 -6.56
C LYS A 197 6.90 -2.03 -7.46
N VAL A 198 6.70 -1.15 -8.43
CA VAL A 198 5.68 -1.31 -9.46
C VAL A 198 6.20 -2.27 -10.52
N LYS A 199 5.46 -3.35 -10.77
CA LYS A 199 5.83 -4.35 -11.79
C LYS A 199 5.66 -3.78 -13.18
N GLN A 200 6.45 -4.29 -14.12
CA GLN A 200 6.22 -4.06 -15.54
C GLN A 200 5.00 -4.86 -16.01
N LEU A 201 4.45 -4.48 -17.17
CA LEU A 201 3.36 -5.21 -17.79
C LEU A 201 3.75 -6.67 -18.01
N GLU A 202 2.78 -7.57 -17.81
CA GLU A 202 2.97 -8.97 -18.13
C GLU A 202 3.31 -9.09 -19.62
N ASN A 203 4.33 -9.89 -19.93
CA ASN A 203 4.80 -10.07 -21.31
C ASN A 203 3.73 -10.70 -22.23
N ARG A 204 2.69 -11.30 -21.66
CA ARG A 204 1.55 -11.94 -22.36
C ARG A 204 0.30 -11.84 -21.50
N GLU A 205 -0.85 -11.60 -22.12
CA GLU A 205 -2.15 -11.70 -21.45
C GLU A 205 -2.47 -13.16 -21.12
N ALA A 206 -2.78 -13.44 -19.86
CA ALA A 206 -3.28 -14.74 -19.44
C ALA A 206 -4.78 -14.86 -19.75
N LEU A 207 -5.25 -16.07 -20.05
CA LEU A 207 -6.69 -16.34 -20.17
C LEU A 207 -7.35 -16.22 -18.80
N ASP A 208 -8.34 -15.34 -18.67
CA ASP A 208 -9.13 -15.15 -17.44
C ASP A 208 -9.93 -16.41 -17.03
N HIS A 209 -10.14 -17.31 -17.99
CA HIS A 209 -10.88 -18.53 -17.78
C HIS A 209 -10.03 -19.74 -18.16
N LYS A 210 -10.29 -20.85 -17.47
CA LYS A 210 -9.74 -22.13 -17.89
C LYS A 210 -10.25 -22.44 -19.31
N PRO A 211 -9.40 -22.98 -20.19
CA PRO A 211 -9.82 -23.42 -21.50
C PRO A 211 -11.06 -24.30 -21.38
N ARG A 212 -12.05 -24.07 -22.23
CA ARG A 212 -13.32 -24.79 -22.20
C ARG A 212 -13.05 -26.30 -22.34
N ILE A 213 -13.54 -27.08 -21.38
CA ILE A 213 -13.47 -28.54 -21.42
C ILE A 213 -14.87 -29.05 -21.75
N SER A 214 -15.02 -29.76 -22.87
CA SER A 214 -16.27 -30.43 -23.24
C SER A 214 -16.37 -31.81 -22.59
N ASN A 215 -17.57 -32.20 -22.13
CA ASN A 215 -17.83 -33.51 -21.53
C ASN A 215 -17.99 -34.65 -22.56
N ILE A 216 -17.67 -34.41 -23.83
CA ILE A 216 -17.78 -35.40 -24.91
C ILE A 216 -16.78 -36.55 -24.72
N VAL A 217 -15.63 -36.27 -24.09
CA VAL A 217 -14.61 -37.27 -23.76
C VAL A 217 -14.25 -37.17 -22.28
N PRO A 218 -14.25 -38.28 -21.52
CA PRO A 218 -13.87 -38.25 -20.11
C PRO A 218 -12.42 -37.80 -19.91
N LYS A 219 -12.21 -36.81 -19.04
CA LYS A 219 -10.88 -36.24 -18.77
C LYS A 219 -10.10 -37.13 -17.80
N GLN A 220 -9.13 -37.90 -18.30
CA GLN A 220 -8.12 -38.53 -17.44
C GLN A 220 -7.08 -37.48 -17.01
N LYS A 221 -7.10 -37.12 -15.73
CA LYS A 221 -6.12 -36.21 -15.13
C LYS A 221 -4.93 -37.04 -14.67
N TYR A 222 -3.82 -36.95 -15.40
CA TYR A 222 -2.59 -37.66 -15.04
C TYR A 222 -2.01 -37.12 -13.73
N LEU A 223 -1.71 -38.02 -12.78
CA LEU A 223 -0.91 -37.72 -11.61
C LEU A 223 0.57 -37.65 -12.00
N SER A 224 1.23 -36.57 -11.63
CA SER A 224 2.67 -36.40 -11.87
C SER A 224 3.44 -37.49 -11.09
N LYS A 225 4.20 -38.32 -11.80
CA LYS A 225 5.15 -39.29 -11.20
C LYS A 225 6.51 -38.62 -10.93
N LYS A 226 6.51 -37.49 -10.23
CA LYS A 226 7.73 -36.84 -9.73
C LYS A 226 7.66 -36.74 -8.23
#